data_AF-A0A9D6LI84-F1
#
_entry.id   AF-A0A9D6LI84-F1
#
_cell.length_a   1.000
_cell.length_b   1.000
_cell.length_c   1.000
_cell.angle_alpha   90.00
_cell.angle_beta   90.00
_cell.angle_gamma   90.00
#
_symmetry.space_group_name_H-M   'P 1'
#
loop_
_entity.id
_entity.type
_entity.pdbx_description
1 polymer ?
#
loop_
_entity_poly.entity_id
_entity_poly.type
_entity_poly.pdbx_seq_one_letter_code
_entity_poly.pdbx_strand_id
1 'polypeptide(L)'
;MKLKLTKEKDVAILGVLEEVSPANVVVLRAGIANLLKSGRNKIVVNVAAAQSLQLEVIRELAKLHGLAGELGGEVMLVGQGELVSEAARAEPGSISIRFFPTVELALTAMAELGAAANADHAAGGDPLGKLRAQLAKVEAEHKAVKAQVSRLDNADELRKLRYENGVFARQLAAVEEQLAQLKREHKTPFHANEAAERRQLLLEKALAAFLKTEGLLPNG
;
A
#
# COMPACT_ATOMS: atom_id res chain seq x y z
N MET A 1 -13.61 18.42 -8.45
CA MET A 1 -12.38 18.47 -7.62
C MET A 1 -12.24 19.84 -6.99
N LYS A 2 -12.22 19.89 -5.66
CA LYS A 2 -11.92 21.10 -4.89
C LYS A 2 -10.50 21.04 -4.35
N LEU A 3 -9.78 22.15 -4.51
CA LEU A 3 -8.43 22.34 -3.99
C LEU A 3 -8.48 23.34 -2.85
N LYS A 4 -7.85 23.00 -1.73
CA LYS A 4 -7.63 23.89 -0.60
C LYS A 4 -6.15 24.23 -0.55
N LEU A 5 -5.81 25.48 -0.78
CA LEU A 5 -4.44 25.97 -0.62
C LEU A 5 -4.27 26.48 0.82
N THR A 6 -3.41 25.83 1.57
CA THR A 6 -2.90 26.32 2.86
C THR A 6 -1.43 26.66 2.71
N LYS A 7 -0.97 27.70 3.42
CA LYS A 7 0.43 28.12 3.39
C LYS A 7 1.01 27.91 4.76
N GLU A 8 2.19 27.30 4.80
CA GLU A 8 2.92 27.10 6.03
C GLU A 8 4.39 27.48 5.77
N LYS A 9 4.79 28.63 6.32
CA LYS A 9 6.11 29.25 6.05
C LYS A 9 6.34 29.42 4.54
N ASP A 10 7.43 28.85 4.02
CA ASP A 10 7.81 28.88 2.60
C ASP A 10 7.21 27.74 1.78
N VAL A 11 6.36 26.88 2.38
CA VAL A 11 5.79 25.71 1.73
C VAL A 11 4.32 25.95 1.37
N ALA A 12 3.97 25.66 0.12
CA ALA A 12 2.59 25.64 -0.34
C ALA A 12 1.99 24.25 -0.14
N ILE A 13 0.93 24.13 0.67
CA ILE A 13 0.23 22.86 0.90
C ILE A 13 -1.06 22.88 0.08
N LEU A 14 -1.14 22.00 -0.90
CA LEU A 14 -2.29 21.83 -1.77
C LEU A 14 -3.09 20.61 -1.32
N GLY A 15 -4.15 20.84 -0.56
CA GLY A 15 -5.09 19.81 -0.12
C GLY A 15 -6.11 19.49 -1.20
N VAL A 16 -6.18 18.23 -1.60
CA VAL A 16 -7.19 17.70 -2.51
C VAL A 16 -8.32 17.13 -1.66
N LEU A 17 -9.53 17.69 -1.79
CA LEU A 17 -10.68 17.34 -0.93
C LEU A 17 -11.59 16.27 -1.52
N GLU A 18 -11.41 15.93 -2.79
CA GLU A 18 -12.24 15.00 -3.56
C GLU A 18 -11.33 14.03 -4.32
N GLU A 19 -11.91 12.97 -4.89
CA GLU A 19 -11.16 11.99 -5.67
C GLU A 19 -10.47 12.63 -6.90
N VAL A 20 -9.26 12.14 -7.21
CA VAL A 20 -8.45 12.63 -8.33
C VAL A 20 -8.64 11.71 -9.53
N SER A 21 -9.51 12.14 -10.45
CA SER A 21 -9.71 11.48 -11.75
C SER A 21 -8.91 12.15 -12.87
N PRO A 22 -8.66 11.47 -14.00
CA PRO A 22 -7.97 12.05 -15.17
C PRO A 22 -8.65 13.31 -15.70
N ALA A 23 -9.99 13.35 -15.67
CA ALA A 23 -10.76 14.52 -16.08
C ALA A 23 -10.47 15.75 -15.21
N ASN A 24 -10.15 15.54 -13.94
CA ASN A 24 -9.92 16.61 -12.97
C ASN A 24 -8.43 16.92 -12.74
N VAL A 25 -7.51 16.08 -13.22
CA VAL A 25 -6.07 16.28 -13.02
C VAL A 25 -5.56 17.59 -13.61
N VAL A 26 -6.24 18.09 -14.65
CA VAL A 26 -5.95 19.40 -15.26
C VAL A 26 -6.04 20.54 -14.25
N VAL A 27 -6.96 20.44 -13.29
CA VAL A 27 -7.13 21.44 -12.22
C VAL A 27 -5.99 21.36 -11.21
N LEU A 28 -5.52 20.15 -10.88
CA LEU A 28 -4.36 19.94 -10.01
C LEU A 28 -3.09 20.50 -10.66
N ARG A 29 -2.90 20.18 -11.95
CA ARG A 29 -1.82 20.72 -12.78
C ARG A 29 -1.84 22.24 -12.83
N ALA A 30 -3.00 22.84 -13.09
CA ALA A 30 -3.14 24.29 -13.11
C ALA A 30 -2.81 24.90 -11.75
N GLY A 31 -3.25 24.27 -10.66
CA GLY A 31 -2.92 24.68 -9.30
C GLY A 31 -1.41 24.68 -9.03
N ILE A 32 -0.73 23.58 -9.33
CA ILE A 32 0.72 23.45 -9.14
C ILE A 32 1.48 24.40 -10.07
N ALA A 33 1.11 24.47 -11.35
CA ALA A 33 1.76 25.36 -12.31
C ALA A 33 1.60 26.84 -11.92
N ASN A 34 0.46 27.25 -11.37
CA ASN A 34 0.27 28.60 -10.85
C ASN A 34 1.13 28.87 -9.62
N LEU A 35 1.32 27.88 -8.74
CA LEU A 35 2.24 27.99 -7.60
C LEU A 35 3.69 28.17 -8.08
N LEU A 36 4.13 27.37 -9.03
CA LEU A 36 5.46 27.49 -9.63
C LEU A 36 5.66 28.86 -10.29
N LYS A 37 4.70 29.33 -11.09
CA LYS A 37 4.72 30.67 -11.70
C LYS A 37 4.76 31.80 -10.67
N SER A 38 4.16 31.61 -9.50
CA SER A 38 4.21 32.57 -8.39
C SER A 38 5.53 32.56 -7.61
N GLY A 39 6.52 31.77 -8.05
CA GLY A 39 7.82 31.62 -7.40
C GLY A 39 7.82 30.62 -6.23
N ARG A 40 6.72 29.90 -6.01
CA ARG A 40 6.65 28.85 -4.97
C ARG A 40 7.03 27.52 -5.57
N ASN A 41 8.26 27.12 -5.32
CA ASN A 41 8.86 25.89 -5.81
C ASN A 41 8.81 24.75 -4.75
N LYS A 42 8.47 25.05 -3.49
CA LYS A 42 8.26 24.07 -2.40
C LYS A 42 6.78 23.76 -2.22
N ILE A 43 6.34 22.60 -2.71
CA ILE A 43 4.91 22.23 -2.75
C ILE A 43 4.68 20.87 -2.10
N VAL A 44 3.72 20.81 -1.18
CA VAL A 44 3.21 19.54 -0.61
C VAL A 44 1.80 19.32 -1.15
N VAL A 45 1.58 18.21 -1.84
CA VAL A 45 0.27 17.83 -2.38
C VAL A 45 -0.33 16.78 -1.47
N ASN A 46 -1.39 17.15 -0.75
CA ASN A 46 -2.09 16.26 0.17
C ASN A 46 -3.29 15.61 -0.53
N VAL A 47 -3.16 14.31 -0.78
CA VAL A 47 -4.13 13.42 -1.41
C VAL A 47 -4.73 12.43 -0.42
N ALA A 48 -4.64 12.68 0.90
CA ALA A 48 -5.17 11.77 1.92
C ALA A 48 -6.69 11.51 1.82
N ALA A 49 -7.45 12.40 1.16
CA ALA A 49 -8.88 12.20 0.89
C ALA A 49 -9.15 11.39 -0.39
N ALA A 50 -8.14 11.11 -1.22
CA ALA A 50 -8.29 10.30 -2.42
C ALA A 50 -8.22 8.81 -2.08
N GLN A 51 -9.14 8.02 -2.63
CA GLN A 51 -9.19 6.57 -2.42
C GLN A 51 -8.23 5.81 -3.34
N SER A 52 -8.03 6.32 -4.56
CA SER A 52 -7.13 5.75 -5.56
C SER A 52 -6.41 6.86 -6.34
N LEU A 53 -5.22 6.55 -6.86
CA LEU A 53 -4.45 7.45 -7.72
C LEU A 53 -4.12 6.70 -9.01
N GLN A 54 -4.74 7.14 -10.09
CA GLN A 54 -4.49 6.54 -11.40
C GLN A 54 -3.09 6.87 -11.91
N LEU A 55 -2.50 5.96 -12.70
CA LEU A 55 -1.14 6.09 -13.23
C LEU A 55 -0.90 7.40 -14.00
N GLU A 56 -1.88 7.85 -14.77
CA GLU A 56 -1.81 9.10 -15.53
C GLU A 56 -1.59 10.31 -14.63
N VAL A 57 -2.23 10.33 -13.45
CA VAL A 57 -2.08 11.39 -12.46
C VAL A 57 -0.67 11.40 -11.88
N ILE A 58 -0.15 10.21 -11.58
CA ILE A 58 1.20 10.04 -11.05
C ILE A 58 2.26 10.52 -12.04
N ARG A 59 2.12 10.17 -13.33
CA ARG A 59 3.02 10.64 -14.40
C ARG A 59 3.01 12.15 -14.54
N GLU A 60 1.84 12.77 -14.49
CA GLU A 60 1.72 14.22 -14.57
C GLU A 60 2.35 14.91 -13.35
N LEU A 61 2.17 14.35 -12.16
CA LEU A 61 2.84 14.84 -10.95
C LEU A 61 4.37 14.73 -11.07
N ALA A 62 4.89 13.65 -11.65
CA ALA A 62 6.34 13.47 -11.85
C ALA A 62 6.93 14.55 -12.76
N LYS A 63 6.23 14.90 -13.85
CA LYS A 63 6.63 16.03 -14.72
C LYS A 63 6.68 17.35 -13.95
N LEU A 64 5.67 17.62 -13.12
CA LEU A 64 5.60 18.84 -12.32
C LEU A 64 6.68 18.88 -11.23
N HIS A 65 7.03 17.74 -10.65
CA HIS A 65 8.15 17.61 -9.73
C HIS A 65 9.48 17.94 -10.41
N GLY A 66 9.71 17.45 -11.63
CA GLY A 66 10.88 17.83 -12.44
C GLY A 66 10.98 19.34 -12.66
N LEU A 67 9.88 19.98 -13.06
CA LEU A 67 9.82 21.44 -13.23
C LEU A 67 10.07 22.21 -11.94
N ALA A 68 9.59 21.72 -10.80
CA ALA A 68 9.91 22.31 -9.51
C ALA A 68 11.39 22.18 -9.16
N GLY A 69 12.00 21.03 -9.48
CA GLY A 69 13.43 20.75 -9.31
C GLY A 69 14.32 21.69 -10.14
N GLU A 70 13.94 22.00 -11.38
CA GLU A 70 14.64 23.00 -12.21
C GLU A 70 14.66 24.40 -11.57
N LEU A 71 13.63 24.72 -10.80
CA LEU A 71 13.52 25.96 -10.03
C LEU A 71 14.15 25.86 -8.64
N GLY A 72 14.88 24.78 -8.33
CA GLY A 72 15.49 24.55 -7.01
C GLY A 72 14.50 24.25 -5.89
N GLY A 73 13.30 23.77 -6.25
CA GLY A 73 12.27 23.36 -5.30
C GLY A 73 11.95 21.89 -5.38
N GLU A 74 10.87 21.49 -4.71
CA GLU A 74 10.48 20.09 -4.60
C GLU A 74 8.95 19.97 -4.48
N VAL A 75 8.41 18.93 -5.11
CA VAL A 75 7.01 18.52 -4.94
C VAL A 75 6.98 17.22 -4.15
N MET A 76 6.28 17.21 -3.03
CA MET A 76 6.10 16.02 -2.19
C MET A 76 4.63 15.60 -2.16
N LEU A 77 4.39 14.29 -2.04
CA LEU A 77 3.04 13.73 -1.95
C LEU A 77 2.75 13.25 -0.53
N VAL A 78 1.53 13.50 -0.07
CA VAL A 78 1.03 13.05 1.24
C VAL A 78 -0.25 12.24 1.07
N GLY A 79 -0.29 11.02 1.56
CA GLY A 79 -1.48 10.15 1.52
C GLY A 79 -1.32 8.87 2.34
N GLN A 80 -2.27 7.94 2.24
CA GLN A 80 -2.18 6.64 2.91
C GLN A 80 -1.56 5.55 2.00
N GLY A 81 -0.94 4.54 2.63
CA GLY A 81 0.16 3.74 2.08
C GLY A 81 -0.07 2.87 0.84
N GLU A 82 -1.32 2.54 0.47
CA GLU A 82 -1.57 1.75 -0.75
C GLU A 82 -1.32 2.56 -2.03
N LEU A 83 -1.60 3.86 -2.01
CA LEU A 83 -1.44 4.78 -3.15
C LEU A 83 0.04 4.91 -3.61
N VAL A 84 0.97 4.75 -2.67
CA VAL A 84 2.44 4.85 -2.89
C VAL A 84 2.97 3.60 -3.54
N SER A 85 2.51 2.45 -3.05
CA SER A 85 2.94 1.15 -3.54
C SER A 85 2.50 0.97 -4.98
N GLU A 86 1.31 1.46 -5.35
CA GLU A 86 0.85 1.49 -6.74
C GLU A 86 1.66 2.46 -7.60
N ALA A 87 1.93 3.67 -7.11
CA ALA A 87 2.73 4.66 -7.84
C ALA A 87 4.18 4.22 -8.08
N ALA A 88 4.83 3.63 -7.08
CA ALA A 88 6.21 3.14 -7.17
C ALA A 88 6.33 1.88 -8.04
N ARG A 89 5.28 1.04 -8.12
CA ARG A 89 5.25 -0.16 -8.97
C ARG A 89 4.97 0.16 -10.44
N ALA A 90 4.23 1.24 -10.71
CA ALA A 90 3.74 1.53 -12.06
C ALA A 90 4.76 2.23 -12.98
N GLU A 91 5.84 2.80 -12.43
CA GLU A 91 6.99 3.29 -13.21
C GLU A 91 8.34 2.93 -12.57
N PRO A 92 8.95 1.79 -12.96
CA PRO A 92 10.32 1.50 -12.57
C PRO A 92 11.26 2.50 -13.24
N GLY A 93 11.70 3.52 -12.49
CA GLY A 93 12.78 4.43 -12.86
C GLY A 93 12.44 5.92 -13.01
N SER A 94 11.19 6.36 -12.83
CA SER A 94 10.77 7.73 -13.21
C SER A 94 10.21 8.60 -12.08
N ILE A 95 10.01 8.08 -10.86
CA ILE A 95 9.36 8.87 -9.80
C ILE A 95 10.31 9.09 -8.61
N SER A 96 11.01 10.22 -8.62
CA SER A 96 11.75 10.78 -7.47
C SER A 96 10.85 11.55 -6.50
N ILE A 97 9.53 11.55 -6.70
CA ILE A 97 8.59 12.21 -5.80
C ILE A 97 8.60 11.48 -4.46
N ARG A 98 9.04 12.19 -3.42
CA ARG A 98 8.98 11.67 -2.05
C ARG A 98 7.55 11.60 -1.57
N PHE A 99 7.22 10.48 -0.94
CA PHE A 99 5.92 10.26 -0.33
C PHE A 99 6.01 10.24 1.19
N PHE A 100 5.02 10.85 1.85
CA PHE A 100 4.91 10.86 3.30
C PHE A 100 3.50 10.48 3.75
N PRO A 101 3.36 9.80 4.89
CA PRO A 101 2.05 9.44 5.42
C PRO A 101 1.29 10.64 6.01
N THR A 102 1.99 11.70 6.41
CA THR A 102 1.41 12.91 7.00
C THR A 102 2.05 14.18 6.45
N VAL A 103 1.31 15.29 6.52
CA VAL A 103 1.79 16.62 6.09
C VAL A 103 2.96 17.07 6.97
N GLU A 104 2.91 16.81 8.28
CA GLU A 104 3.96 17.18 9.23
C GLU A 104 5.31 16.54 8.90
N LEU A 105 5.31 15.27 8.49
CA LEU A 105 6.53 14.57 8.07
C LEU A 105 7.08 15.15 6.75
N ALA A 106 6.21 15.48 5.80
CA ALA A 106 6.62 16.13 4.56
C ALA A 106 7.23 17.52 4.81
N LEU A 107 6.65 18.29 5.74
CA LEU A 107 7.17 19.61 6.12
C LEU A 107 8.52 19.52 6.83
N THR A 108 8.70 18.50 7.67
CA THR A 108 9.98 18.25 8.35
C THR A 108 11.06 17.93 7.33
N ALA A 109 10.78 17.03 6.38
CA ALA A 109 11.70 16.70 5.29
C ALA A 109 12.04 17.93 4.41
N MET A 110 11.05 18.75 4.07
CA MET A 110 11.25 20.02 3.35
C MET A 110 12.20 20.98 4.08
N ALA A 111 12.09 21.07 5.40
CA ALA A 111 12.93 21.94 6.21
C ALA A 111 14.39 21.45 6.24
N GLU A 112 14.61 20.14 6.36
CA GLU A 112 15.95 19.52 6.31
C GLU A 112 16.62 19.70 4.95
N LEU A 113 15.86 19.54 3.86
CA LEU A 113 16.33 19.81 2.50
C LEU A 113 16.74 21.27 2.29
N GLY A 114 15.95 22.21 2.82
CA GLY A 114 16.31 23.62 2.82
C GLY A 114 17.58 23.93 3.63
N ALA A 115 17.80 23.22 4.74
CA ALA A 115 19.00 23.39 5.56
C ALA A 115 20.27 22.83 4.86
N ALA A 116 20.14 21.70 4.16
CA ALA A 116 21.23 21.13 3.37
C ALA A 116 21.61 22.02 2.18
N ALA A 117 20.62 22.55 1.44
CA ALA A 117 20.86 23.46 0.31
C ALA A 117 21.52 24.79 0.75
N ASN A 118 21.15 25.31 1.92
CA ASN A 118 21.76 26.54 2.46
C ASN A 118 23.19 26.33 3.00
N ALA A 119 23.53 25.13 3.46
CA ALA A 119 24.91 24.78 3.81
C ALA A 119 25.82 24.73 2.58
N ASP A 120 25.28 24.37 1.41
CA ASP A 120 26.04 24.29 0.16
C ASP A 120 26.35 25.66 -0.46
N HIS A 121 25.52 26.69 -0.22
CA HIS A 121 25.75 28.05 -0.73
C HIS A 121 26.74 28.89 0.12
N ALA A 122 26.97 28.52 1.38
CA ALA A 122 27.91 29.24 2.26
C ALA A 122 29.38 28.81 2.07
N ALA A 123 29.63 27.66 1.45
CA ALA A 123 30.97 27.11 1.26
C ALA A 123 31.35 27.15 -0.23
N GLY A 124 31.88 28.29 -0.68
CA GLY A 124 32.55 28.47 -1.98
C GLY A 124 33.88 27.70 -2.08
N GLY A 125 33.83 26.40 -1.79
CA GLY A 125 34.97 25.48 -1.83
C GLY A 125 34.69 24.35 -2.81
N ASP A 126 35.56 24.25 -3.81
CA ASP A 126 35.72 23.22 -4.84
C ASP A 126 34.62 22.12 -4.90
N PRO A 127 33.66 22.21 -5.84
CA PRO A 127 32.54 21.27 -5.95
C PRO A 127 32.99 19.81 -6.15
N LEU A 128 34.17 19.58 -6.75
CA LEU A 128 34.75 18.25 -6.93
C LEU A 128 35.26 17.64 -5.62
N GLY A 129 35.75 18.46 -4.69
CA GLY A 129 36.19 18.00 -3.37
C GLY A 129 35.01 17.52 -2.51
N LYS A 130 33.88 18.24 -2.55
CA LYS A 130 32.66 17.85 -1.84
C LYS A 130 32.02 16.59 -2.43
N LEU A 131 31.96 16.48 -3.75
CA LEU A 131 31.49 15.27 -4.45
C LEU A 131 32.35 14.05 -4.11
N ARG A 132 33.68 14.19 -4.04
CA ARG A 132 34.58 13.10 -3.61
C ARG A 132 34.36 12.69 -2.16
N ALA A 133 34.16 13.65 -1.26
CA ALA A 133 33.85 13.36 0.14
C ALA A 133 32.49 12.68 0.32
N GLN A 134 31.47 13.12 -0.43
CA GLN A 134 30.17 12.47 -0.47
C GLN A 134 30.24 11.06 -1.04
N LEU A 135 30.98 10.86 -2.13
CA LEU A 135 31.14 9.55 -2.78
C LEU A 135 31.87 8.58 -1.84
N ALA A 136 32.93 9.02 -1.17
CA ALA A 136 33.62 8.21 -0.15
C ALA A 136 32.71 7.85 1.04
N LYS A 137 31.83 8.77 1.46
CA LYS A 137 30.87 8.51 2.53
C LYS A 137 29.81 7.50 2.11
N VAL A 138 29.24 7.67 0.91
CA VAL A 138 28.24 6.75 0.34
C VAL A 138 28.84 5.36 0.09
N GLU A 139 30.09 5.27 -0.36
CA GLU A 139 30.79 3.99 -0.51
C GLU A 139 31.02 3.29 0.83
N ALA A 140 31.38 4.04 1.88
CA ALA A 140 31.54 3.48 3.23
C ALA A 140 30.21 2.98 3.80
N GLU A 141 29.12 3.75 3.64
CA GLU A 141 27.77 3.37 4.06
C GLU A 141 27.27 2.15 3.26
N HIS A 142 27.44 2.13 1.94
CA HIS A 142 27.09 0.98 1.11
C HIS A 142 27.87 -0.27 1.51
N LYS A 143 29.16 -0.15 1.83
CA LYS A 143 29.97 -1.28 2.32
C LYS A 143 29.51 -1.77 3.70
N ALA A 144 29.12 -0.85 4.59
CA ALA A 144 28.59 -1.19 5.92
C ALA A 144 27.22 -1.89 5.82
N VAL A 145 26.31 -1.37 5.00
CA VAL A 145 25.00 -1.98 4.73
C VAL A 145 25.17 -3.34 4.06
N LYS A 146 26.05 -3.46 3.06
CA LYS A 146 26.35 -4.76 2.41
C LYS A 146 26.93 -5.78 3.40
N ALA A 147 27.72 -5.35 4.37
CA ALA A 147 28.22 -6.20 5.44
C ALA A 147 27.13 -6.59 6.47
N GLN A 148 26.16 -5.71 6.73
CA GLN A 148 24.99 -6.05 7.54
C GLN A 148 24.05 -7.02 6.82
N VAL A 149 23.79 -6.81 5.53
CA VAL A 149 23.00 -7.71 4.69
C VAL A 149 23.65 -9.09 4.63
N SER A 150 24.97 -9.18 4.44
CA SER A 150 25.64 -10.49 4.43
C SER A 150 25.67 -11.16 5.82
N ARG A 151 25.62 -10.40 6.92
CA ARG A 151 25.44 -10.96 8.27
C ARG A 151 24.03 -11.49 8.51
N LEU A 152 23.02 -10.81 7.98
CA LEU A 152 21.62 -11.26 8.02
C LEU A 152 21.41 -12.47 7.12
N ASP A 153 21.95 -12.49 5.90
CA ASP A 153 21.88 -13.64 4.98
C ASP A 153 22.66 -14.87 5.50
N ASN A 154 23.68 -14.67 6.32
CA ASN A 154 24.45 -15.74 6.97
C ASN A 154 23.92 -16.11 8.36
N ALA A 155 22.83 -15.51 8.84
CA ALA A 155 22.22 -15.94 10.08
C ALA A 155 21.69 -17.36 9.87
N ASP A 156 22.34 -18.35 10.49
CA ASP A 156 21.91 -19.76 10.48
C ASP A 156 20.42 -19.92 10.85
N GLU A 157 19.85 -18.93 11.56
CA GLU A 157 18.43 -18.79 11.84
C GLU A 157 17.56 -18.65 10.58
N LEU A 158 17.96 -17.86 9.57
CA LEU A 158 17.22 -17.75 8.31
C LEU A 158 17.27 -19.04 7.49
N ARG A 159 18.39 -19.79 7.56
CA ARG A 159 18.50 -21.12 6.94
C ARG A 159 17.63 -22.15 7.67
N LYS A 160 17.64 -22.13 9.01
CA LYS A 160 16.75 -22.97 9.84
C LYS A 160 15.28 -22.67 9.58
N LEU A 161 14.89 -21.39 9.57
CA LEU A 161 13.52 -20.96 9.29
C LEU A 161 13.08 -21.32 7.87
N ARG A 162 13.95 -21.19 6.86
CA ARG A 162 13.63 -21.67 5.49
C ARG A 162 13.47 -23.19 5.43
N TYR A 163 14.29 -23.93 6.17
CA TYR A 163 14.17 -25.38 6.26
C TYR A 163 12.85 -25.79 6.97
N GLU A 164 12.56 -25.21 8.12
CA GLU A 164 11.32 -25.43 8.88
C GLU A 164 10.08 -25.07 8.06
N ASN A 165 10.10 -23.93 7.38
CA ASN A 165 9.00 -23.51 6.50
C ASN A 165 8.83 -24.48 5.31
N GLY A 166 9.93 -25.02 4.78
CA GLY A 166 9.89 -26.08 3.76
C GLY A 166 9.30 -27.40 4.28
N VAL A 167 9.54 -27.75 5.55
CA VAL A 167 8.93 -28.93 6.20
C VAL A 167 7.43 -28.71 6.42
N PHE A 168 7.03 -27.53 6.91
CA PHE A 168 5.62 -27.19 7.09
C PHE A 168 4.84 -27.15 5.78
N ALA A 169 5.43 -26.62 4.71
CA ALA A 169 4.79 -26.61 3.39
C ALA A 169 4.48 -28.03 2.88
N ARG A 170 5.38 -29.01 3.12
CA ARG A 170 5.14 -30.42 2.77
C ARG A 170 4.06 -31.07 3.63
N GLN A 171 4.02 -30.73 4.91
CA GLN A 171 2.96 -31.21 5.82
C GLN A 171 1.60 -30.64 5.44
N LEU A 172 1.53 -29.35 5.10
CA LEU A 172 0.31 -28.71 4.60
C LEU A 172 -0.19 -29.39 3.32
N ALA A 173 0.70 -29.64 2.35
CA ALA A 173 0.32 -30.34 1.13
C ALA A 173 -0.23 -31.76 1.40
N ALA A 174 0.40 -32.50 2.32
CA ALA A 174 -0.07 -33.83 2.71
C ALA A 174 -1.44 -33.78 3.41
N VAL A 175 -1.67 -32.80 4.28
CA VAL A 175 -2.97 -32.60 4.96
C VAL A 175 -4.03 -32.15 3.96
N GLU A 176 -3.71 -31.25 3.03
CA GLU A 176 -4.62 -30.83 1.96
C GLU A 176 -4.99 -31.98 1.04
N GLU A 177 -4.04 -32.88 0.73
CA GLU A 177 -4.29 -34.09 -0.06
C GLU A 177 -5.19 -35.08 0.70
N GLN A 178 -4.95 -35.29 1.99
CA GLN A 178 -5.86 -36.07 2.85
C GLN A 178 -7.26 -35.45 2.94
N LEU A 179 -7.35 -34.13 3.02
CA LEU A 179 -8.62 -33.40 3.06
C LEU A 179 -9.34 -33.49 1.71
N ALA A 180 -8.60 -33.44 0.59
CA ALA A 180 -9.13 -33.67 -0.74
C ALA A 180 -9.60 -35.12 -0.93
N GLN A 181 -8.89 -36.09 -0.36
CA GLN A 181 -9.25 -37.50 -0.38
C GLN A 181 -10.52 -37.76 0.46
N LEU A 182 -10.60 -37.22 1.68
CA LEU A 182 -11.81 -37.26 2.51
C LEU A 182 -13.00 -36.57 1.82
N LYS A 183 -12.77 -35.44 1.14
CA LYS A 183 -13.81 -34.77 0.33
C LYS A 183 -14.24 -35.59 -0.89
N ARG A 184 -13.39 -36.47 -1.42
CA ARG A 184 -13.71 -37.41 -2.51
C ARG A 184 -14.47 -38.63 -1.98
N GLU A 185 -14.05 -39.16 -0.84
CA GLU A 185 -14.70 -40.29 -0.15
C GLU A 185 -16.08 -39.89 0.39
N HIS A 186 -16.24 -38.67 0.90
CA HIS A 186 -17.54 -38.08 1.28
C HIS A 186 -18.29 -37.43 0.11
N LYS A 187 -17.77 -37.51 -1.12
CA LYS A 187 -18.49 -37.20 -2.37
C LYS A 187 -19.27 -38.40 -2.90
N THR A 188 -19.74 -39.29 -2.01
CA THR A 188 -20.94 -40.05 -2.34
C THR A 188 -22.07 -39.05 -2.57
N PRO A 189 -22.78 -39.09 -3.72
CA PRO A 189 -24.00 -38.31 -3.86
C PRO A 189 -24.90 -38.70 -2.69
N PHE A 190 -25.43 -37.69 -2.01
CA PHE A 190 -26.48 -37.85 -1.02
C PHE A 190 -27.70 -38.43 -1.77
N HIS A 191 -27.72 -39.74 -1.97
CA HIS A 191 -28.96 -40.44 -2.23
C HIS A 191 -29.77 -40.24 -0.97
N ALA A 192 -30.69 -39.28 -1.05
CA ALA A 192 -31.80 -39.13 -0.13
C ALA A 192 -32.28 -40.53 0.24
N ASN A 193 -32.07 -40.80 1.51
CA ASN A 193 -32.21 -42.10 2.11
C ASN A 193 -33.72 -42.36 2.15
N GLU A 194 -34.30 -42.94 1.08
CA GLU A 194 -35.73 -43.31 1.03
C GLU A 194 -36.13 -44.09 2.29
N ALA A 195 -35.21 -44.85 2.86
CA ALA A 195 -35.41 -45.56 4.12
C ALA A 195 -35.48 -44.61 5.34
N ALA A 196 -34.72 -43.51 5.37
CA ALA A 196 -34.83 -42.49 6.42
C ALA A 196 -36.10 -41.65 6.25
N GLU A 197 -36.46 -41.26 5.03
CA GLU A 197 -37.71 -40.54 4.77
C GLU A 197 -38.93 -41.41 5.09
N ARG A 198 -38.93 -42.70 4.74
CA ARG A 198 -39.98 -43.64 5.14
C ARG A 198 -40.05 -43.83 6.66
N ARG A 199 -38.91 -43.87 7.36
CA ARG A 199 -38.89 -43.94 8.84
C ARG A 199 -39.44 -42.67 9.47
N GLN A 200 -39.09 -41.50 8.93
CA GLN A 200 -39.58 -40.21 9.40
C GLN A 200 -41.09 -40.07 9.17
N LEU A 201 -41.58 -40.45 7.99
CA LEU A 201 -43.01 -40.45 7.69
C LEU A 201 -43.81 -41.42 8.58
N LEU A 202 -43.24 -42.59 8.91
CA LEU A 202 -43.85 -43.54 9.84
C LEU A 202 -43.89 -43.01 11.27
N LEU A 203 -42.82 -42.34 11.71
CA LEU A 203 -42.77 -41.69 13.03
C LEU A 203 -43.78 -40.55 13.13
N GLU A 204 -43.89 -39.71 12.11
CA GLU A 204 -44.86 -38.61 12.07
C GLU A 204 -46.31 -39.12 12.07
N LYS A 205 -46.60 -40.20 11.33
CA LYS A 205 -47.92 -40.85 11.36
C LYS A 205 -48.22 -41.48 12.73
N ALA A 206 -47.24 -42.14 13.34
CA ALA A 206 -47.41 -42.74 14.67
C ALA A 206 -47.63 -41.66 15.75
N LEU A 207 -46.89 -40.55 15.68
CA LEU A 207 -47.04 -39.42 16.58
C LEU A 207 -48.41 -38.75 16.41
N ALA A 208 -48.86 -38.53 15.17
CA ALA A 208 -50.17 -37.96 14.89
C ALA A 208 -51.32 -38.86 15.37
N ALA A 209 -51.19 -40.19 15.20
CA ALA A 209 -52.16 -41.14 15.72
C ALA A 209 -52.20 -41.12 17.26
N PHE A 210 -51.03 -41.12 17.92
CA PHE A 210 -50.90 -41.02 19.37
C PHE A 210 -51.51 -39.73 19.93
N LEU A 211 -51.21 -38.59 19.31
CA LEU A 211 -51.75 -37.29 19.73
C LEU A 211 -53.27 -37.19 19.51
N LYS A 212 -53.83 -37.87 18.50
CA LYS A 212 -55.30 -37.98 18.34
C LYS A 212 -55.93 -38.88 19.40
N THR A 213 -55.30 -40.01 19.74
CA THR A 213 -55.80 -40.89 20.81
C THR A 213 -55.72 -40.24 22.19
N GLU A 214 -54.74 -39.38 22.41
CA GLU A 214 -54.58 -38.60 23.64
C GLU A 214 -55.42 -37.29 23.65
N GLY A 215 -56.22 -37.05 22.60
CA GLY A 215 -57.12 -35.89 22.51
C GLY A 215 -56.43 -34.53 22.33
N LEU A 216 -55.14 -34.53 22.00
CA LEU A 216 -54.31 -33.32 21.84
C LEU A 216 -54.35 -32.74 20.42
N LEU A 217 -54.99 -33.43 19.48
CA LEU A 217 -55.27 -32.94 18.13
C LEU A 217 -56.76 -33.09 17.81
N PRO A 218 -57.40 -32.09 17.16
CA PRO A 218 -58.79 -32.19 16.77
C PRO A 218 -59.00 -33.32 15.73
N ASN A 219 -60.07 -34.08 15.90
CA ASN A 219 -60.51 -35.06 14.92
C ASN A 219 -61.11 -34.33 13.72
N GLY A 220 -60.28 -34.02 12.73
CA GLY A 220 -60.72 -33.77 11.36
C GLY A 220 -61.12 -35.07 10.69
#